data_AF-A0A1P8WYD2-F1
#
_entry.id   AF-A0A1P8WYD2-F1
#
_cell.length_a   1.000
_cell.length_b   1.000
_cell.length_c   1.000
_cell.angle_alpha   90.00
_cell.angle_beta   90.00
_cell.angle_gamma   90.00
#
_symmetry.space_group_name_H-M   'P 1'
#
loop_
_entity.id
_entity.type
_entity.pdbx_description
1 polymer ?
#
loop_
_entity_poly.entity_id
_entity_poly.type
_entity_poly.pdbx_seq_one_letter_code
_entity_poly.pdbx_strand_id
1 'polypeptide(L)'
;MLFTSILLAAMAPASTANVDTARAAFTKCLRTDMKKSLEAKMGEAEYEMALKSNCSEERDAFRAAVIAFGRAAGDSEKNATDDADMQIEDYHANFTDKFKDYSSTNTLPGE
;
A
#
# COMPACT_ATOMS: atom_id res chain seq x y z
N MET A 1 -42.76 13.59 -22.16
CA MET A 1 -41.69 12.63 -22.49
C MET A 1 -40.41 13.12 -21.83
N LEU A 2 -40.06 12.57 -20.67
CA LEU A 2 -38.77 12.81 -20.02
C LEU A 2 -37.99 11.51 -20.13
N PHE A 3 -37.07 11.43 -21.08
CA PHE A 3 -36.05 10.39 -21.07
C PHE A 3 -34.89 10.93 -20.24
N THR A 4 -34.86 10.51 -18.98
CA THR A 4 -33.76 10.72 -18.05
C THR A 4 -32.53 10.03 -18.62
N SER A 5 -31.63 10.80 -19.22
CA SER A 5 -30.32 10.33 -19.65
C SER A 5 -29.53 9.87 -18.42
N ILE A 6 -29.40 8.56 -18.25
CA ILE A 6 -28.50 7.97 -17.27
C ILE A 6 -27.08 8.35 -17.70
N LEU A 7 -26.48 9.28 -16.95
CA LEU A 7 -25.04 9.50 -16.95
C LEU A 7 -24.40 8.24 -16.38
N LEU A 8 -24.03 7.33 -17.27
CA LEU A 8 -23.12 6.24 -16.95
C LEU A 8 -21.77 6.91 -16.66
N ALA A 9 -21.51 7.19 -15.38
CA ALA A 9 -20.19 7.59 -14.93
C ALA A 9 -19.22 6.51 -15.40
N ALA A 10 -18.32 6.88 -16.32
CA ALA A 10 -17.30 6.00 -16.84
C ALA A 10 -16.36 5.61 -15.69
N MET A 11 -16.68 4.54 -14.98
CA MET A 11 -15.74 3.89 -14.09
C MET A 11 -14.70 3.26 -15.01
N ALA A 12 -13.54 3.91 -15.10
CA ALA A 12 -12.39 3.32 -15.77
C ALA A 12 -12.21 1.90 -15.21
N PRO A 13 -12.02 0.88 -16.06
CA PRO A 13 -11.88 -0.49 -15.57
C PRO A 13 -10.73 -0.53 -14.56
N ALA A 14 -10.99 -1.13 -13.40
CA ALA A 14 -9.95 -1.40 -12.43
C ALA A 14 -8.96 -2.37 -13.09
N SER A 15 -7.84 -1.82 -13.56
CA SER A 15 -6.83 -2.57 -14.30
C SER A 15 -5.69 -2.95 -13.37
N THR A 16 -4.97 -4.02 -13.71
CA THR A 16 -3.71 -4.39 -13.05
C THR A 16 -2.72 -3.23 -13.03
N ALA A 17 -2.68 -2.42 -14.10
CA ALA A 17 -1.81 -1.24 -14.18
C ALA A 17 -2.10 -0.18 -13.10
N ASN A 18 -3.36 -0.02 -12.69
CA ASN A 18 -3.71 0.90 -11.59
C ASN A 18 -3.18 0.37 -10.25
N VAL A 19 -3.34 -0.93 -10.00
CA VAL A 19 -2.80 -1.59 -8.79
C VAL A 19 -1.27 -1.48 -8.75
N ASP A 20 -0.60 -1.74 -9.88
CA ASP A 20 0.86 -1.66 -9.98
C ASP A 20 1.38 -0.25 -9.74
N THR A 21 0.70 0.76 -10.27
CA THR A 21 1.04 2.17 -10.05
C THR A 21 0.88 2.56 -8.58
N ALA A 22 -0.23 2.19 -7.95
CA ALA A 22 -0.47 2.49 -6.54
C ALA A 22 0.50 1.74 -5.61
N ARG A 23 0.82 0.47 -5.91
CA ARG A 23 1.85 -0.31 -5.20
C ARG A 23 3.23 0.33 -5.32
N ALA A 24 3.59 0.82 -6.50
CA ALA A 24 4.87 1.50 -6.72
C ALA A 24 4.96 2.78 -5.88
N ALA A 25 3.88 3.57 -5.79
CA ALA A 25 3.81 4.74 -4.93
C ALA A 25 3.95 4.38 -3.44
N PHE A 26 3.18 3.40 -2.96
CA PHE A 26 3.22 2.96 -1.56
C PHE A 26 4.61 2.46 -1.16
N THR A 27 5.18 1.52 -1.93
CA THR A 27 6.52 0.98 -1.64
C THR A 27 7.63 2.01 -1.77
N LYS A 28 7.46 3.05 -2.59
CA LYS A 28 8.42 4.18 -2.67
C LYS A 28 8.34 5.04 -1.42
N CYS A 29 7.14 5.31 -0.91
CA CYS A 29 6.97 6.02 0.35
C CYS A 29 7.62 5.23 1.50
N LEU A 30 7.31 3.93 1.64
CA LEU A 30 7.89 3.07 2.68
C LEU A 30 9.42 3.02 2.64
N ARG A 31 10.03 2.92 1.44
CA ARG A 31 11.50 2.99 1.28
C ARG A 31 12.09 4.32 1.75
N THR A 32 11.40 5.41 1.42
CA THR A 32 11.84 6.75 1.81
C THR A 32 11.74 6.94 3.32
N ASP A 33 10.63 6.47 3.90
CA ASP A 33 10.39 6.49 5.33
C ASP A 33 11.43 5.66 6.10
N MET A 34 11.67 4.40 5.69
CA MET A 34 12.69 3.54 6.26
C MET A 34 14.07 4.21 6.26
N LYS A 35 14.48 4.81 5.13
CA LYS A 35 15.76 5.52 5.03
C LYS A 35 15.84 6.68 6.03
N LYS A 36 14.81 7.51 6.12
CA LYS A 36 14.76 8.64 7.07
C LYS A 36 14.83 8.16 8.52
N SER A 37 14.09 7.11 8.85
CA SER A 37 14.07 6.51 10.18
C SER A 37 15.43 5.94 10.58
N LEU A 38 16.14 5.32 9.63
CA LEU A 38 17.51 4.84 9.82
C LEU A 38 18.50 6.00 10.02
N GLU A 39 18.43 7.05 9.20
CA GLU A 39 19.25 8.26 9.36
C GLU A 39 18.99 8.97 10.70
N ALA A 40 17.74 8.93 11.17
CA ALA A 40 17.32 9.44 12.48
C ALA A 40 17.69 8.50 13.64
N LYS A 41 18.24 7.31 13.36
CA LYS A 41 18.57 6.27 14.36
C LYS A 41 17.36 5.89 15.23
N MET A 42 16.19 5.81 14.61
CA MET A 42 14.95 5.39 15.25
C MET A 42 15.08 3.98 15.83
N GLY A 43 14.43 3.70 16.95
CA GLY A 43 14.39 2.35 17.52
C GLY A 43 13.45 1.42 16.72
N GLU A 44 13.71 0.12 16.70
CA GLU A 44 12.90 -0.85 15.94
C GLU A 44 11.41 -0.82 16.30
N ALA A 45 11.09 -0.83 17.61
CA ALA A 45 9.72 -0.78 18.08
C ALA A 45 9.04 0.57 17.75
N GLU A 46 9.80 1.66 17.73
CA GLU A 46 9.30 2.98 17.33
C GLU A 46 8.99 3.00 15.83
N TYR A 47 9.87 2.43 15.01
CA TYR A 47 9.66 2.30 13.57
C TYR A 47 8.41 1.45 13.25
N GLU A 48 8.24 0.30 13.90
CA GLU A 48 7.06 -0.55 13.72
C GLU A 48 5.75 0.20 14.05
N MET A 49 5.75 1.05 15.07
CA MET A 49 4.59 1.88 15.40
C MET A 49 4.37 2.99 14.36
N ALA A 50 5.43 3.68 13.94
CA ALA A 50 5.37 4.77 12.97
C ALA A 50 4.88 4.29 11.59
N LEU A 51 5.28 3.09 11.19
CA LEU A 51 4.92 2.48 9.91
C LEU A 51 3.40 2.30 9.73
N LYS A 52 2.65 2.19 10.84
CA LYS A 52 1.18 2.06 10.80
C LYS A 52 0.47 3.33 10.35
N SER A 53 1.10 4.49 10.53
CA SER A 53 0.53 5.81 10.21
C SER A 53 1.24 6.51 9.06
N ASN A 54 2.54 6.26 8.86
CA ASN A 54 3.29 6.87 7.78
C ASN A 54 2.81 6.30 6.43
N CYS A 55 2.94 7.08 5.36
CA CYS A 55 2.48 6.70 4.02
C CYS A 55 0.97 6.39 3.93
N SER A 56 0.13 6.96 4.81
CA SER A 56 -1.30 6.65 4.85
C SER A 56 -2.02 6.99 3.54
N GLU A 57 -1.64 8.08 2.88
CA GLU A 57 -2.24 8.49 1.60
C GLU A 57 -1.96 7.45 0.51
N GLU A 58 -0.70 7.04 0.34
CA GLU A 58 -0.33 6.02 -0.64
C GLU A 58 -0.86 4.63 -0.28
N ARG A 59 -0.91 4.30 1.02
CA ARG A 59 -1.52 3.07 1.53
C ARG A 59 -3.00 3.01 1.17
N ASP A 60 -3.75 4.08 1.44
CA ASP A 60 -5.18 4.13 1.19
C ASP A 60 -5.49 4.11 -0.32
N ALA A 61 -4.63 4.75 -1.14
CA ALA A 61 -4.70 4.65 -2.59
C ALA A 61 -4.44 3.23 -3.11
N PHE A 62 -3.42 2.54 -2.56
CA PHE A 62 -3.13 1.14 -2.87
C PHE A 62 -4.28 0.22 -2.46
N ARG A 63 -4.80 0.40 -1.24
CA ARG A 63 -5.97 -0.31 -0.71
C ARG A 63 -7.17 -0.19 -1.65
N ALA A 64 -7.50 1.04 -2.03
CA ALA A 64 -8.61 1.33 -2.92
C ALA A 64 -8.43 0.69 -4.30
N ALA A 65 -7.20 0.70 -4.85
CA ALA A 65 -6.89 0.07 -6.12
C ALA A 65 -7.06 -1.46 -6.09
N VAL A 66 -6.58 -2.12 -5.03
CA VAL A 66 -6.74 -3.57 -4.83
C VAL A 66 -8.21 -3.93 -4.67
N ILE A 67 -8.95 -3.19 -3.83
CA ILE A 67 -10.39 -3.42 -3.66
C ILE A 67 -11.12 -3.28 -5.01
N ALA A 68 -10.88 -2.19 -5.73
CA ALA A 68 -11.53 -1.97 -7.03
C ALA A 68 -11.21 -3.10 -8.03
N PHE A 69 -9.97 -3.59 -8.03
CA PHE A 69 -9.54 -4.69 -8.88
C PHE A 69 -10.22 -6.02 -8.51
N GLY A 70 -10.21 -6.41 -7.23
CA GLY A 70 -10.90 -7.62 -6.78
C GLY A 70 -12.40 -7.59 -7.08
N ARG A 71 -13.05 -6.42 -6.89
CA ARG A 71 -14.46 -6.23 -7.23
C ARG A 71 -14.73 -6.36 -8.72
N ALA A 72 -13.83 -5.85 -9.57
CA ALA A 72 -13.92 -6.03 -11.02
C ALA A 72 -13.67 -7.51 -11.44
N ALA A 73 -12.90 -8.26 -10.66
CA ALA A 73 -12.64 -9.69 -10.87
C ALA A 73 -13.75 -10.61 -10.32
N GLY A 74 -14.72 -10.08 -9.57
CA GLY A 74 -15.88 -10.82 -9.06
C GLY A 74 -15.88 -11.08 -7.55
N ASP A 75 -14.91 -10.56 -6.80
CA ASP A 75 -14.87 -10.72 -5.36
C ASP A 75 -16.01 -9.98 -4.65
N SER A 76 -16.41 -10.50 -3.48
CA SER A 76 -17.25 -9.75 -2.55
C SER A 76 -16.48 -8.53 -2.01
N GLU A 77 -17.19 -7.51 -1.54
CA GLU A 77 -16.55 -6.34 -0.92
C GLU A 77 -15.71 -6.73 0.29
N LYS A 78 -16.20 -7.69 1.08
CA LYS A 78 -15.46 -8.25 2.20
C LYS A 78 -14.17 -8.92 1.74
N ASN A 79 -14.23 -9.81 0.75
CA ASN A 79 -13.05 -10.55 0.29
C ASN A 79 -12.00 -9.62 -0.32
N ALA A 80 -12.43 -8.67 -1.16
CA ALA A 80 -11.52 -7.70 -1.77
C ALA A 80 -10.89 -6.75 -0.72
N THR A 81 -11.64 -6.44 0.35
CA THR A 81 -11.15 -5.67 1.49
C THR A 81 -10.13 -6.45 2.29
N ASP A 82 -10.45 -7.70 2.66
CA ASP A 82 -9.54 -8.57 3.41
C ASP A 82 -8.23 -8.79 2.63
N ASP A 83 -8.29 -8.97 1.30
CA ASP A 83 -7.09 -9.09 0.44
C ASP A 83 -6.25 -7.81 0.43
N ALA A 84 -6.89 -6.65 0.29
CA ALA A 84 -6.18 -5.37 0.34
C ALA A 84 -5.50 -5.12 1.70
N ASP A 85 -6.17 -5.49 2.79
CA ASP A 85 -5.65 -5.34 4.14
C ASP A 85 -4.49 -6.31 4.40
N MET A 86 -4.59 -7.58 3.97
CA MET A 86 -3.49 -8.56 4.05
C MET A 86 -2.26 -8.08 3.26
N GLN A 87 -2.42 -7.55 2.05
CA GLN A 87 -1.29 -7.03 1.26
C GLN A 87 -0.60 -5.85 1.96
N ILE A 88 -1.36 -4.98 2.62
CA ILE A 88 -0.79 -3.86 3.41
C ILE A 88 -0.01 -4.38 4.61
N GLU A 89 -0.57 -5.36 5.34
CA GLU A 89 0.10 -6.00 6.47
C GLU A 89 1.41 -6.67 6.06
N ASP A 90 1.42 -7.38 4.92
CA ASP A 90 2.63 -8.00 4.36
C ASP A 90 3.70 -6.96 4.05
N TYR A 91 3.32 -5.80 3.48
CA TYR A 91 4.27 -4.71 3.26
C TYR A 91 4.80 -4.14 4.58
N HIS A 92 3.94 -3.92 5.58
CA HIS A 92 4.40 -3.43 6.88
C HIS A 92 5.39 -4.41 7.52
N ALA A 93 5.05 -5.71 7.58
CA ALA A 93 5.93 -6.74 8.13
C ALA A 93 7.28 -6.78 7.41
N ASN A 94 7.27 -6.82 6.07
CA ASN A 94 8.49 -6.84 5.26
C ASN A 94 9.37 -5.60 5.48
N PHE A 95 8.78 -4.40 5.63
CA PHE A 95 9.57 -3.19 5.90
C PHE A 95 10.08 -3.13 7.34
N THR A 96 9.32 -3.62 8.32
CA THR A 96 9.80 -3.80 9.69
C THR A 96 11.01 -4.74 9.72
N ASP A 97 10.95 -5.89 9.04
CA ASP A 97 12.06 -6.84 8.98
C ASP A 97 13.29 -6.25 8.28
N LYS A 98 13.09 -5.56 7.14
CA LYS A 98 14.17 -4.84 6.44
C LYS A 98 14.85 -3.78 7.32
N PHE A 99 14.09 -3.07 8.14
CA PHE A 99 14.63 -2.07 9.06
C PHE A 99 15.47 -2.73 10.16
N LYS A 100 15.02 -3.86 10.72
CA LYS A 100 15.77 -4.65 11.71
C LYS A 100 17.08 -5.17 11.12
N ASP A 101 16.99 -5.77 9.93
CA ASP A 101 18.16 -6.29 9.21
C ASP A 101 19.18 -5.18 8.95
N TYR A 102 18.73 -4.02 8.46
CA TYR A 102 19.63 -2.89 8.25
C TYR A 102 20.24 -2.39 9.57
N SER A 103 19.42 -2.23 10.60
CA SER A 103 19.89 -1.70 11.89
C SER A 103 20.95 -2.60 12.53
N SER A 104 20.89 -3.91 12.26
CA SER A 104 21.87 -4.89 12.73
C SER A 104 23.11 -5.02 11.85
N THR A 105 23.01 -4.76 10.53
CA THR A 105 24.10 -5.04 9.56
C THR A 105 24.72 -3.81 8.90
N ASN A 106 24.09 -2.63 9.01
CA ASN A 106 24.40 -1.43 8.23
C ASN A 106 24.45 -1.66 6.70
N THR A 107 23.70 -2.63 6.18
CA THR A 107 23.67 -2.95 4.74
C THR A 107 22.23 -2.83 4.24
N LEU A 108 21.98 -2.01 3.21
CA LEU A 108 20.63 -1.86 2.65
C LEU A 108 20.16 -3.18 2.02
N PRO A 109 18.94 -3.65 2.31
CA PRO A 109 18.40 -4.83 1.66
C PRO A 109 18.27 -4.60 0.14
N GLY A 110 19.12 -5.26 -0.65
CA GLY A 110 19.14 -5.19 -2.11
C GLY A 110 20.26 -4.34 -2.74
N GLU A 111 21.30 -3.98 -1.99
CA GLU A 111 22.62 -3.66 -2.56
C GLU A 111 23.42 -4.93 -2.92
#